data_AF-A0A0A0ED75-F1
#
_entry.id   AF-A0A0A0ED75-F1
#
_cell.length_a   1.000
_cell.length_b   1.000
_cell.length_c   1.000
_cell.angle_alpha   90.00
_cell.angle_beta   90.00
_cell.angle_gamma   90.00
#
_symmetry.space_group_name_H-M   'P 1'
#
loop_
_entity.id
_entity.type
_entity.pdbx_description
1 polymer ?
#
loop_
_entity_poly.entity_id
_entity_poly.type
_entity_poly.pdbx_seq_one_letter_code
_entity_poly.pdbx_strand_id
1 'polypeptide(L)'
;MDATNLMAMLALIAVIGAFAGVLAGLLGVGGGIVLVPAFFYAFQTLGFGGEKLMQLCLATSLATIIVTSLRSLQSHHRKKAVDWDLLKTWGPGIAIGAVIGVLAASALRSMALQALFGVLAMIIGLYLAFGRSEWRLGADMPKGLGRAILSPLVGFMSVLMGIGGGSFGVPLMTLYGRPIHRAVATAAGFGVIIAVPSVIGFLFMRLPEEATPPFTIGAVNLPAFAVVIAMTLITTPYGARIAHAINPKPLKQVFGVFLLLVAANMLRKALMG
;
A
#
# COMPACT_ATOMS: atom_id res chain seq x y z
N MET A 1 -30.22 0.81 0.75
CA MET A 1 -29.50 1.96 0.18
C MET A 1 -30.03 2.22 -1.22
N ASP A 2 -30.31 3.48 -1.56
CA ASP A 2 -30.74 3.87 -2.90
C ASP A 2 -29.63 3.65 -3.94
N ALA A 3 -30.02 3.26 -5.17
CA ALA A 3 -29.11 3.05 -6.29
C ALA A 3 -28.19 4.27 -6.55
N THR A 4 -28.68 5.47 -6.22
CA THR A 4 -27.93 6.74 -6.28
C THR A 4 -26.67 6.73 -5.41
N ASN A 5 -26.72 6.20 -4.19
CA ASN A 5 -25.56 6.17 -3.29
C ASN A 5 -24.50 5.17 -3.77
N LEU A 6 -24.93 4.06 -4.39
CA LEU A 6 -24.03 3.09 -5.00
C LEU A 6 -23.33 3.69 -6.23
N MET A 7 -24.05 4.40 -7.10
CA MET A 7 -23.45 5.07 -8.26
C MET A 7 -22.47 6.17 -7.85
N ALA A 8 -22.81 6.99 -6.84
CA ALA A 8 -21.92 8.00 -6.29
C ALA A 8 -20.63 7.39 -5.72
N MET A 9 -20.76 6.27 -4.99
CA MET A 9 -19.61 5.51 -4.48
C MET A 9 -18.71 5.02 -5.63
N LEU A 10 -19.29 4.39 -6.65
CA LEU A 10 -18.53 3.87 -7.79
C LEU A 10 -17.82 4.99 -8.56
N ALA A 11 -18.49 6.13 -8.77
CA ALA A 11 -17.91 7.29 -9.45
C ALA A 11 -16.72 7.86 -8.66
N LEU A 12 -16.89 8.06 -7.35
CA LEU A 12 -15.82 8.57 -6.48
C LEU A 12 -14.62 7.61 -6.44
N ILE A 13 -14.87 6.31 -6.29
CA ILE A 13 -13.83 5.29 -6.28
C ILE A 13 -13.14 5.18 -7.65
N ALA A 14 -13.86 5.39 -8.76
CA ALA A 14 -13.26 5.40 -10.08
C ALA A 14 -12.27 6.55 -10.24
N VAL A 15 -12.61 7.75 -9.78
CA VAL A 15 -11.70 8.90 -9.79
C VAL A 15 -10.48 8.64 -8.90
N ILE A 16 -10.70 8.11 -7.70
CA ILE A 16 -9.63 7.72 -6.78
C ILE A 16 -8.71 6.68 -7.41
N GLY A 17 -9.28 5.63 -8.01
CA GLY A 17 -8.55 4.55 -8.65
C GLY A 17 -7.75 5.02 -9.86
N ALA A 18 -8.30 5.96 -10.64
CA ALA A 18 -7.62 6.59 -11.76
C ALA A 18 -6.39 7.38 -11.27
N PHE A 19 -6.61 8.25 -10.27
CA PHE A 19 -5.55 9.07 -9.71
C PHE A 19 -4.47 8.22 -9.04
N ALA A 20 -4.87 7.23 -8.23
CA ALA A 20 -3.97 6.29 -7.60
C ALA A 20 -3.18 5.46 -8.63
N GLY A 21 -3.77 5.09 -9.76
CA GLY A 21 -3.09 4.39 -10.84
C GLY A 21 -2.05 5.25 -11.55
N VAL A 22 -2.38 6.50 -11.87
CA VAL A 22 -1.40 7.46 -12.40
C VAL A 22 -0.23 7.63 -11.42
N LEU A 23 -0.51 7.85 -10.13
CA LEU A 23 0.53 8.00 -9.11
C LEU A 23 1.36 6.72 -8.91
N ALA A 24 0.72 5.56 -8.94
CA ALA A 24 1.41 4.28 -8.87
C ALA A 24 2.37 4.08 -10.04
N GLY A 25 1.95 4.45 -11.25
CA GLY A 25 2.80 4.45 -12.44
C GLY A 25 3.94 5.46 -12.37
N LEU A 26 3.68 6.64 -11.80
CA LEU A 26 4.67 7.71 -11.65
C LEU A 26 5.80 7.36 -10.68
N LEU A 27 5.45 6.73 -9.56
CA LEU A 27 6.39 6.49 -8.46
C LEU A 27 6.97 5.07 -8.48
N GLY A 28 6.27 4.12 -9.12
CA GLY A 28 6.64 2.71 -9.13
C GLY A 28 6.46 2.01 -7.78
N VAL A 29 5.76 2.62 -6.82
CA VAL A 29 5.65 2.17 -5.42
C VAL A 29 4.36 1.40 -5.11
N GLY A 30 3.48 1.19 -6.10
CA GLY A 30 2.16 0.57 -5.91
C GLY A 30 1.22 1.50 -5.13
N GLY A 31 0.02 1.75 -5.65
CA GLY A 31 -0.85 2.84 -5.20
C GLY A 31 -1.37 2.75 -3.76
N GLY A 32 -1.01 1.72 -2.98
CA GLY A 32 -1.57 1.44 -1.66
C GLY A 32 -1.49 2.61 -0.67
N ILE A 33 -0.39 3.36 -0.68
CA ILE A 33 -0.20 4.52 0.22
C ILE A 33 -1.20 5.66 -0.07
N VAL A 34 -1.73 5.71 -1.28
CA VAL A 34 -2.76 6.67 -1.72
C VAL A 34 -4.15 6.04 -1.56
N LEU A 35 -4.30 4.76 -1.87
CA LEU A 35 -5.57 4.06 -1.86
C LEU A 35 -6.17 3.96 -0.45
N VAL A 36 -5.36 3.66 0.57
CA VAL A 36 -5.87 3.52 1.95
C VAL A 36 -6.54 4.80 2.46
N PRO A 37 -5.88 5.98 2.47
CA PRO A 37 -6.54 7.21 2.89
C PRO A 37 -7.69 7.59 1.98
N ALA A 38 -7.57 7.37 0.66
CA ALA A 38 -8.64 7.69 -0.27
C ALA A 38 -9.90 6.84 -0.03
N PHE A 39 -9.76 5.54 0.24
CA PHE A 39 -10.87 4.69 0.66
C PHE A 39 -11.46 5.15 1.98
N PHE A 40 -10.62 5.47 2.97
CA PHE A 40 -11.08 5.93 4.27
C PHE A 40 -11.97 7.17 4.14
N TYR A 41 -11.52 8.18 3.39
CA TYR A 41 -12.30 9.39 3.17
C TYR A 41 -13.53 9.14 2.30
N ALA A 42 -13.42 8.35 1.23
CA ALA A 42 -14.55 8.03 0.37
C ALA A 42 -15.68 7.33 1.14
N PHE A 43 -15.37 6.27 1.88
CA PHE A 43 -16.35 5.55 2.67
C PHE A 43 -16.94 6.43 3.77
N GLN A 44 -16.11 7.23 4.47
CA GLN A 44 -16.60 8.17 5.46
C GLN A 44 -17.57 9.21 4.87
N THR A 45 -17.28 9.76 3.68
CA THR A 45 -18.15 10.74 2.99
C THR A 45 -19.47 10.14 2.53
N LEU A 46 -19.50 8.84 2.27
CA LEU A 46 -20.70 8.09 1.88
C LEU A 46 -21.54 7.64 3.09
N GLY A 47 -21.14 8.03 4.30
CA GLY A 47 -21.82 7.66 5.54
C GLY A 47 -21.39 6.32 6.13
N PHE A 48 -20.43 5.63 5.52
CA PHE A 48 -19.85 4.41 6.08
C PHE A 48 -18.76 4.79 7.10
N GLY A 49 -19.14 4.79 8.37
CA GLY A 49 -18.25 4.97 9.51
C GLY A 49 -17.96 3.66 10.25
N GLY A 50 -17.48 3.75 11.48
CA GLY A 50 -17.46 2.61 12.41
C GLY A 50 -16.08 2.16 12.87
N GLU A 51 -16.09 1.26 13.87
CA GLU A 51 -14.88 0.86 14.61
C GLU A 51 -13.83 0.14 13.76
N LYS A 52 -14.23 -0.38 12.60
CA LYS A 52 -13.41 -1.22 11.72
C LYS A 52 -13.22 -0.67 10.30
N LEU A 53 -13.53 0.61 10.08
CA LEU A 53 -13.41 1.24 8.76
C LEU A 53 -11.98 1.19 8.22
N MET A 54 -10.97 1.46 9.06
CA MET A 54 -9.58 1.41 8.62
C MET A 54 -9.20 0.01 8.14
N GLN A 55 -9.59 -1.04 8.86
CA GLN A 55 -9.32 -2.43 8.47
C GLN A 55 -9.91 -2.76 7.10
N LEU A 56 -11.12 -2.29 6.81
CA LEU A 56 -11.74 -2.44 5.50
C LEU A 56 -10.91 -1.76 4.40
N CYS A 57 -10.41 -0.55 4.66
CA CYS A 57 -9.57 0.19 3.72
C CYS A 57 -8.23 -0.52 3.47
N LEU A 58 -7.59 -1.01 4.53
CA LEU A 58 -6.34 -1.78 4.45
C LEU A 58 -6.53 -3.07 3.66
N ALA A 59 -7.58 -3.85 3.98
CA ALA A 59 -7.89 -5.11 3.33
C ALA A 59 -8.22 -4.92 1.84
N THR A 60 -9.03 -3.92 1.50
CA THR A 60 -9.38 -3.60 0.11
C THR A 60 -8.15 -3.14 -0.67
N SER A 61 -7.29 -2.29 -0.08
CA SER A 61 -6.02 -1.90 -0.69
C SER A 61 -5.11 -3.10 -0.93
N LEU A 62 -4.92 -3.96 0.07
CA LEU A 62 -4.09 -5.17 -0.05
C LEU A 62 -4.63 -6.12 -1.12
N ALA A 63 -5.95 -6.26 -1.25
CA ALA A 63 -6.54 -7.02 -2.35
C ALA A 63 -6.12 -6.44 -3.72
N THR A 64 -6.21 -5.12 -3.92
CA THR A 64 -5.75 -4.49 -5.17
C THR A 64 -4.24 -4.66 -5.39
N ILE A 65 -3.45 -4.71 -4.31
CA ILE A 65 -2.01 -4.93 -4.36
C ILE A 65 -1.67 -6.33 -4.89
N ILE A 66 -2.48 -7.36 -4.61
CA ILE A 66 -2.26 -8.71 -5.18
C ILE A 66 -2.19 -8.62 -6.71
N VAL A 67 -3.22 -8.04 -7.34
CA VAL A 67 -3.34 -7.99 -8.80
C VAL A 67 -2.25 -7.12 -9.42
N THR A 68 -2.02 -5.93 -8.85
CA THR A 68 -1.00 -5.00 -9.36
C THR A 68 0.42 -5.53 -9.18
N SER A 69 0.71 -6.16 -8.04
CA SER A 69 2.01 -6.76 -7.74
C SER A 69 2.29 -8.00 -8.59
N LEU A 70 1.30 -8.86 -8.83
CA LEU A 70 1.47 -10.01 -9.75
C LEU A 70 1.82 -9.54 -11.15
N ARG A 71 1.09 -8.56 -11.69
CA ARG A 71 1.38 -8.02 -13.04
C ARG A 71 2.75 -7.35 -13.10
N SER A 72 3.10 -6.56 -12.08
CA SER A 72 4.41 -5.92 -11.99
C SER A 72 5.54 -6.95 -11.92
N LEU A 73 5.41 -7.94 -11.04
CA LEU A 73 6.36 -9.05 -10.88
C LEU A 73 6.53 -9.81 -12.21
N GLN A 74 5.44 -10.14 -12.90
CA GLN A 74 5.50 -10.84 -14.18
C GLN A 74 6.21 -10.02 -15.26
N SER A 75 5.92 -8.72 -15.36
CA SER A 75 6.55 -7.81 -16.32
C SER A 75 8.06 -7.67 -16.06
N HIS A 76 8.46 -7.51 -14.79
CA HIS A 76 9.86 -7.42 -14.40
C HIS A 76 10.60 -8.76 -14.51
N HIS A 77 9.89 -9.87 -14.29
CA HIS A 77 10.45 -11.22 -14.47
C HIS A 77 10.84 -11.46 -15.92
N ARG A 78 9.97 -11.08 -16.88
CA ARG A 78 10.28 -11.14 -18.32
C ARG A 78 11.53 -10.33 -18.69
N LYS A 79 11.82 -9.26 -17.95
CA LYS A 79 13.00 -8.41 -18.11
C LYS A 79 14.23 -8.89 -17.32
N LYS A 80 14.17 -10.06 -16.68
CA LYS A 80 15.25 -10.64 -15.84
C LYS A 80 15.76 -9.68 -14.74
N ALA A 81 14.88 -8.81 -14.25
CA ALA A 81 15.22 -7.78 -13.25
C ALA A 81 14.94 -8.22 -11.80
N VAL A 82 14.19 -9.31 -11.61
CA VAL A 82 13.75 -9.82 -10.29
C VAL A 82 14.86 -10.65 -9.65
N ASP A 83 15.19 -10.34 -8.40
CA ASP A 83 16.09 -11.13 -7.56
C ASP A 83 15.30 -12.21 -6.81
N TRP A 84 15.25 -13.42 -7.39
CA TRP A 84 14.50 -14.54 -6.82
C TRP A 84 15.14 -15.12 -5.55
N ASP A 85 16.46 -15.02 -5.39
CA ASP A 85 17.15 -15.51 -4.21
C ASP A 85 16.83 -14.63 -3.00
N LEU A 86 16.72 -13.32 -3.21
CA LEU A 86 16.23 -12.40 -2.19
C LEU A 86 14.77 -12.73 -1.82
N LEU A 87 13.89 -12.99 -2.79
CA LEU A 87 12.51 -13.38 -2.51
C LEU A 87 12.41 -14.68 -1.71
N LYS A 88 13.19 -15.71 -2.06
CA LYS A 88 13.20 -16.99 -1.34
C LYS A 88 13.70 -16.83 0.10
N THR A 89 14.68 -15.96 0.31
CA THR A 89 15.32 -15.80 1.62
C THR A 89 14.60 -14.82 2.55
N TRP A 90 14.01 -13.75 2.03
CA TRP A 90 13.25 -12.75 2.79
C TRP A 90 11.77 -13.07 2.87
N GLY A 91 11.24 -13.76 1.86
CA GLY A 91 9.81 -14.05 1.72
C GLY A 91 9.17 -14.71 2.92
N PRO A 92 9.75 -15.79 3.50
CA PRO A 92 9.17 -16.43 4.67
C PRO A 92 9.02 -15.50 5.86
N GLY A 93 10.05 -14.69 6.15
CA GLY A 93 9.99 -13.71 7.24
C GLY A 93 8.95 -12.62 6.97
N ILE A 94 8.90 -12.09 5.75
CA ILE A 94 7.87 -11.12 5.33
C ILE A 94 6.46 -11.70 5.49
N ALA A 95 6.23 -12.93 5.06
CA ALA A 95 4.92 -13.59 5.19
C ALA A 95 4.52 -13.77 6.67
N ILE A 96 5.45 -14.20 7.52
CA ILE A 96 5.22 -14.29 8.98
C ILE A 96 4.84 -12.92 9.55
N GLY A 97 5.62 -11.88 9.22
CA GLY A 97 5.34 -10.52 9.62
C GLY A 97 3.97 -10.02 9.14
N ALA A 98 3.59 -10.36 7.91
CA ALA A 98 2.30 -9.99 7.34
C ALA A 98 1.14 -10.66 8.09
N VAL A 99 1.25 -11.95 8.44
CA VAL A 99 0.25 -12.65 9.26
C VAL A 99 0.11 -11.99 10.63
N ILE A 100 1.24 -11.73 11.31
CA ILE A 100 1.24 -11.02 12.61
C ILE A 100 0.60 -9.62 12.45
N GLY A 101 0.89 -8.93 11.35
CA GLY A 101 0.33 -7.63 11.03
C GLY A 101 -1.19 -7.64 10.88
N VAL A 102 -1.75 -8.69 10.27
CA VAL A 102 -3.22 -8.84 10.17
C VAL A 102 -3.84 -9.06 11.53
N LEU A 103 -3.23 -9.91 12.36
CA LEU A 103 -3.72 -10.20 13.71
C LEU A 103 -3.72 -8.91 14.56
N ALA A 104 -2.63 -8.15 14.49
CA ALA A 104 -2.52 -6.85 15.15
C ALA A 104 -3.56 -5.85 14.61
N ALA A 105 -3.68 -5.68 13.29
CA ALA A 105 -4.65 -4.78 12.69
C ALA A 105 -6.11 -5.14 13.04
N SER A 106 -6.42 -6.44 13.09
CA SER A 106 -7.75 -6.94 13.43
C SER A 106 -8.09 -6.65 14.89
N ALA A 107 -7.11 -6.69 15.81
CA ALA A 107 -7.29 -6.39 17.22
C ALA A 107 -7.38 -4.89 17.51
N LEU A 108 -6.71 -4.04 16.73
CA LEU A 108 -6.69 -2.60 16.95
C LEU A 108 -8.03 -1.92 16.63
N ARG A 109 -8.25 -0.76 17.24
CA ARG A 109 -9.35 0.15 16.89
C ARG A 109 -8.98 0.94 15.62
N SER A 110 -9.97 1.30 14.80
CA SER A 110 -9.75 2.10 13.59
C SER A 110 -8.96 3.39 13.87
N MET A 111 -9.25 4.08 14.97
CA MET A 111 -8.52 5.29 15.40
C MET A 111 -7.03 5.03 15.65
N ALA A 112 -6.67 3.90 16.29
CA ALA A 112 -5.28 3.55 16.56
C ALA A 112 -4.52 3.20 15.27
N LEU A 113 -5.16 2.46 14.36
CA LEU A 113 -4.60 2.19 13.02
C LEU A 113 -4.46 3.47 12.20
N GLN A 114 -5.41 4.39 12.31
CA GLN A 114 -5.35 5.68 11.64
C GLN A 114 -4.21 6.55 12.16
N ALA A 115 -3.99 6.59 13.47
CA ALA A 115 -2.85 7.26 14.07
C ALA A 115 -1.54 6.62 13.61
N LEU A 116 -1.43 5.29 13.65
CA LEU A 116 -0.24 4.57 13.21
C LEU A 116 0.07 4.81 11.73
N PHE A 117 -0.94 4.69 10.85
CA PHE A 117 -0.81 5.02 9.44
C PHE A 117 -0.33 6.46 9.28
N GLY A 118 -0.93 7.41 10.00
CA GLY A 118 -0.57 8.81 9.95
C GLY A 118 0.88 9.07 10.36
N VAL A 119 1.37 8.47 11.45
CA VAL A 119 2.78 8.58 11.86
C VAL A 119 3.71 7.98 10.81
N LEU A 120 3.44 6.77 10.34
CA LEU A 120 4.30 6.10 9.36
C LEU A 120 4.31 6.83 8.01
N ALA A 121 3.14 7.30 7.57
CA ALA A 121 2.99 8.12 6.36
C ALA A 121 3.70 9.46 6.50
N MET A 122 3.71 10.06 7.69
CA MET A 122 4.49 11.27 7.97
C MET A 122 5.98 11.01 7.77
N ILE A 123 6.51 9.92 8.35
CA ILE A 123 7.92 9.53 8.21
C ILE A 123 8.29 9.30 6.74
N ILE A 124 7.47 8.52 6.01
CA ILE A 124 7.70 8.24 4.59
C ILE A 124 7.56 9.53 3.76
N GLY A 125 6.60 10.39 4.06
CA GLY A 125 6.40 11.68 3.40
C GLY A 125 7.61 12.59 3.58
N LEU A 126 8.16 12.68 4.80
CA LEU A 126 9.37 13.44 5.10
C LEU A 126 10.58 12.87 4.33
N TYR A 127 10.71 11.55 4.29
CA TYR A 127 11.76 10.89 3.51
C TYR A 127 11.62 11.14 2.00
N LEU A 128 10.41 11.13 1.44
CA LEU A 128 10.21 11.40 0.01
C LEU A 128 10.38 12.89 -0.34
N ALA A 129 10.03 13.80 0.56
CA ALA A 129 10.15 15.24 0.37
C ALA A 129 11.58 15.78 0.56
N PHE A 130 12.28 15.27 1.59
CA PHE A 130 13.56 15.83 2.04
C PHE A 130 14.70 14.81 2.09
N GLY A 131 14.42 13.52 1.89
CA GLY A 131 15.43 12.47 1.93
C GLY A 131 16.45 12.63 0.80
N ARG A 132 17.73 12.45 1.16
CA ARG A 132 18.83 12.43 0.20
C ARG A 132 19.02 11.01 -0.33
N SER A 133 19.07 10.85 -1.65
CA SER A 133 19.25 9.55 -2.33
C SER A 133 20.64 8.92 -2.14
N GLU A 134 21.55 9.61 -1.48
CA GLU A 134 22.94 9.17 -1.27
C GLU A 134 23.13 8.37 0.01
N TRP A 135 22.13 8.33 0.90
CA TRP A 135 22.23 7.55 2.14
C TRP A 135 22.30 6.06 1.84
N ARG A 136 23.37 5.43 2.34
CA ARG A 136 23.57 3.97 2.28
C ARG A 136 23.82 3.47 3.69
N LEU A 137 23.00 2.53 4.15
CA LEU A 137 23.17 1.84 5.44
C LEU A 137 24.16 0.67 5.34
N GLY A 138 24.40 0.17 4.13
CA GLY A 138 25.36 -0.91 3.87
C GLY A 138 25.52 -1.18 2.39
N ALA A 139 26.50 -2.02 2.04
CA ALA A 139 26.78 -2.42 0.67
C ALA A 139 25.88 -3.57 0.17
N ASP A 140 25.41 -4.41 1.08
CA ASP A 140 24.64 -5.62 0.78
C ASP A 140 23.41 -5.74 1.66
N MET A 141 22.39 -6.40 1.13
CA MET A 141 21.20 -6.75 1.90
C MET A 141 21.58 -7.58 3.14
N PRO A 142 21.01 -7.29 4.32
CA PRO A 142 21.36 -7.98 5.54
C PRO A 142 21.06 -9.48 5.43
N LYS A 143 21.95 -10.29 6.00
CA LYS A 143 21.88 -11.76 6.05
C LYS A 143 21.78 -12.22 7.51
N GLY A 144 21.54 -13.52 7.73
CA GLY A 144 21.48 -14.12 9.07
C GLY A 144 20.45 -13.44 9.97
N LEU A 145 20.88 -12.97 11.13
CA LEU A 145 20.03 -12.35 12.14
C LEU A 145 19.38 -11.04 11.66
N GLY A 146 20.12 -10.22 10.89
CA GLY A 146 19.58 -8.98 10.34
C GLY A 146 18.39 -9.23 9.41
N ARG A 147 18.48 -10.27 8.57
CA ARG A 147 17.35 -10.73 7.74
C ARG A 147 16.20 -11.25 8.59
N ALA A 148 16.49 -12.04 9.61
CA ALA A 148 15.48 -12.66 10.47
C ALA A 148 14.62 -11.62 11.22
N ILE A 149 15.19 -10.45 11.55
CA ILE A 149 14.48 -9.35 12.21
C ILE A 149 13.81 -8.41 11.21
N LEU A 150 14.53 -8.00 10.16
CA LEU A 150 14.03 -7.00 9.22
C LEU A 150 12.93 -7.54 8.31
N SER A 151 13.01 -8.81 7.90
CA SER A 151 12.01 -9.37 6.98
C SER A 151 10.59 -9.42 7.59
N PRO A 152 10.37 -9.92 8.83
CA PRO A 152 9.06 -9.81 9.47
C PRO A 152 8.64 -8.37 9.75
N LEU A 153 9.57 -7.50 10.15
CA LEU A 153 9.25 -6.09 10.41
C LEU A 153 8.70 -5.40 9.15
N VAL A 154 9.30 -5.65 7.99
CA VAL A 154 8.82 -5.13 6.70
C VAL A 154 7.41 -5.63 6.40
N GLY A 155 7.16 -6.93 6.57
CA GLY A 155 5.82 -7.51 6.37
C GLY A 155 4.78 -6.91 7.30
N PHE A 156 5.11 -6.83 8.60
CA PHE A 156 4.26 -6.29 9.64
C PHE A 156 3.87 -4.82 9.37
N MET A 157 4.85 -3.96 9.14
CA MET A 157 4.62 -2.54 8.84
C MET A 157 3.84 -2.32 7.54
N SER A 158 4.10 -3.15 6.52
CA SER A 158 3.39 -3.07 5.24
C SER A 158 1.89 -3.33 5.40
N VAL A 159 1.51 -4.32 6.23
CA VAL A 159 0.09 -4.64 6.49
C VAL A 159 -0.61 -3.54 7.28
N LEU A 160 0.04 -3.01 8.31
CA LEU A 160 -0.55 -1.94 9.14
C LEU A 160 -0.75 -0.66 8.33
N MET A 161 0.05 -0.42 7.30
CA MET A 161 -0.19 0.66 6.36
C MET A 161 -1.10 0.27 5.19
N GLY A 162 -1.39 -1.01 4.97
CA GLY A 162 -2.17 -1.47 3.82
C GLY A 162 -1.45 -1.20 2.49
N ILE A 163 -0.12 -1.21 2.52
CA ILE A 163 0.74 -0.97 1.36
C ILE A 163 1.50 -2.25 0.99
N GLY A 164 1.82 -2.39 -0.29
CA GLY A 164 2.61 -3.52 -0.78
C GLY A 164 4.10 -3.36 -0.50
N GLY A 165 4.88 -4.33 -0.99
CA GLY A 165 6.33 -4.38 -0.82
C GLY A 165 7.10 -3.21 -1.42
N GLY A 166 6.48 -2.40 -2.29
CA GLY A 166 7.09 -1.21 -2.90
C GLY A 166 7.53 -0.16 -1.89
N SER A 167 6.68 0.16 -0.90
CA SER A 167 6.93 1.31 0.00
C SER A 167 8.03 1.08 1.01
N PHE A 168 8.17 -0.14 1.53
CA PHE A 168 9.24 -0.47 2.46
C PHE A 168 10.39 -1.23 1.79
N GLY A 169 10.07 -2.15 0.88
CA GLY A 169 11.07 -2.97 0.20
C GLY A 169 11.98 -2.18 -0.73
N VAL A 170 11.46 -1.22 -1.51
CA VAL A 170 12.30 -0.41 -2.41
C VAL A 170 13.28 0.45 -1.61
N PRO A 171 12.85 1.30 -0.66
CA PRO A 171 13.78 2.10 0.14
C PRO A 171 14.80 1.23 0.87
N LEU A 172 14.37 0.14 1.50
CA LEU A 172 15.27 -0.79 2.19
C LEU A 172 16.36 -1.33 1.26
N MET A 173 15.98 -1.85 0.09
CA MET A 173 16.95 -2.37 -0.88
C MET A 173 17.89 -1.29 -1.40
N THR A 174 17.37 -0.08 -1.68
CA THR A 174 18.20 1.04 -2.15
C THR A 174 19.16 1.56 -1.07
N LEU A 175 18.75 1.56 0.20
CA LEU A 175 19.60 1.90 1.35
C LEU A 175 20.73 0.87 1.52
N TYR A 176 20.53 -0.37 1.11
CA TYR A 176 21.56 -1.43 1.06
C TYR A 176 22.20 -1.56 -0.33
N GLY A 177 22.24 -0.47 -1.10
CA GLY A 177 23.05 -0.38 -2.33
C GLY A 177 22.48 -1.11 -3.56
N ARG A 178 21.26 -1.67 -3.49
CA ARG A 178 20.67 -2.33 -4.66
C ARG A 178 20.22 -1.31 -5.71
N PRO A 179 20.48 -1.57 -7.01
CA PRO A 179 20.01 -0.71 -8.08
C PRO A 179 18.50 -0.55 -8.05
N ILE A 180 18.00 0.68 -8.23
CA ILE A 180 16.58 1.00 -8.08
C ILE A 180 15.66 0.15 -8.97
N HIS A 181 16.09 -0.18 -10.19
CA HIS A 181 15.31 -1.01 -11.12
C HIS A 181 15.15 -2.45 -10.61
N ARG A 182 16.19 -3.02 -9.97
CA ARG A 182 16.11 -4.34 -9.33
C ARG A 182 15.33 -4.26 -8.02
N ALA A 183 15.51 -3.20 -7.25
CA ALA A 183 14.76 -2.97 -6.01
C ALA A 183 13.24 -2.92 -6.29
N VAL A 184 12.81 -2.14 -7.29
CA VAL A 184 11.40 -2.05 -7.70
C VAL A 184 10.89 -3.40 -8.21
N ALA A 185 11.67 -4.09 -9.06
CA ALA A 185 11.31 -5.40 -9.59
C ALA A 185 11.11 -6.46 -8.49
N THR A 186 12.04 -6.55 -7.54
CA THR A 186 11.96 -7.51 -6.43
C THR A 186 10.91 -7.12 -5.40
N ALA A 187 10.70 -5.82 -5.16
CA ALA A 187 9.65 -5.33 -4.25
C ALA A 187 8.23 -5.68 -4.72
N ALA A 188 8.01 -5.85 -6.02
CA ALA A 188 6.75 -6.39 -6.53
C ALA A 188 6.49 -7.81 -5.99
N GLY A 189 7.54 -8.64 -5.87
CA GLY A 189 7.43 -9.96 -5.24
C GLY A 189 7.10 -9.87 -3.75
N PHE A 190 7.73 -8.94 -3.02
CA PHE A 190 7.34 -8.66 -1.63
C PHE A 190 5.87 -8.25 -1.52
N GLY A 191 5.35 -7.45 -2.47
CA GLY A 191 3.93 -7.08 -2.52
C GLY A 191 3.00 -8.29 -2.58
N VAL A 192 3.32 -9.31 -3.38
CA VAL A 192 2.55 -10.56 -3.42
C VAL A 192 2.64 -11.32 -2.09
N ILE A 193 3.86 -11.47 -1.56
CA ILE A 193 4.13 -12.21 -0.32
C ILE A 193 3.45 -11.58 0.90
N ILE A 194 3.31 -10.26 0.91
CA ILE A 194 2.58 -9.52 1.94
C ILE A 194 1.07 -9.66 1.71
N ALA A 195 0.60 -9.31 0.52
CA ALA A 195 -0.81 -9.09 0.29
C ALA A 195 -1.64 -10.38 0.30
N VAL A 196 -1.12 -11.48 -0.24
CA VAL A 196 -1.86 -12.76 -0.32
C VAL A 196 -2.25 -13.30 1.08
N PRO A 197 -1.30 -13.58 2.01
CA PRO A 197 -1.68 -14.05 3.34
C PRO A 197 -2.50 -13.01 4.09
N SER A 198 -2.27 -11.72 3.86
CA SER A 198 -3.03 -10.67 4.54
C SER A 198 -4.49 -10.60 4.13
N VAL A 199 -4.77 -10.66 2.83
CA VAL A 199 -6.13 -10.68 2.31
C VAL A 199 -6.84 -11.94 2.77
N ILE A 200 -6.18 -13.10 2.75
CA ILE A 200 -6.74 -14.34 3.30
C ILE A 200 -7.16 -14.11 4.77
N GLY A 201 -6.29 -13.57 5.61
CA GLY A 201 -6.63 -13.29 7.01
C GLY A 201 -7.78 -12.28 7.17
N PHE A 202 -7.80 -11.21 6.37
CA PHE A 202 -8.87 -10.21 6.40
C PHE A 202 -10.21 -10.70 5.84
N LEU A 203 -10.22 -11.73 4.98
CA LEU A 203 -11.47 -12.36 4.51
C LEU A 203 -12.19 -13.11 5.64
N PHE A 204 -11.47 -13.58 6.66
CA PHE A 204 -12.05 -14.21 7.85
C PHE A 204 -12.48 -13.21 8.92
N MET A 205 -12.16 -11.92 8.76
CA MET A 205 -12.53 -10.88 9.71
C MET A 205 -14.03 -10.55 9.59
N ARG A 206 -14.75 -10.53 10.71
CA ARG A 206 -16.16 -10.14 10.74
C ARG A 206 -16.28 -8.64 11.00
N LEU A 207 -17.08 -7.96 10.18
CA LEU A 207 -17.43 -6.56 10.35
C LEU A 207 -18.87 -6.42 10.86
N PRO A 208 -19.20 -5.38 11.66
CA PRO A 208 -20.57 -5.09 12.05
C PRO A 208 -21.43 -4.75 10.82
N GLU A 209 -22.60 -5.36 10.68
CA GLU A 209 -23.48 -5.20 9.49
C GLU A 209 -23.94 -3.75 9.29
N GLU A 210 -24.14 -3.01 10.37
CA GLU A 210 -24.74 -1.67 10.38
C GLU A 210 -23.89 -0.59 9.71
N ALA A 211 -22.57 -0.81 9.55
CA ALA A 211 -21.63 0.20 9.05
C ALA A 211 -20.78 -0.29 7.87
N THR A 212 -21.09 -1.48 7.32
CA THR A 212 -20.29 -2.09 6.27
C THR A 212 -20.81 -1.70 4.88
N PRO A 213 -19.95 -1.15 4.00
CA PRO A 213 -20.30 -0.90 2.60
C PRO A 213 -20.85 -2.16 1.90
N PRO A 214 -21.78 -2.02 0.95
CA PRO A 214 -22.41 -3.16 0.28
C PRO A 214 -21.38 -4.01 -0.48
N PHE A 215 -21.67 -5.30 -0.61
CA PHE A 215 -20.82 -6.30 -1.29
C PHE A 215 -19.40 -6.41 -0.70
N THR A 216 -19.31 -6.33 0.62
CA THR A 216 -18.07 -6.58 1.37
C THR A 216 -18.03 -8.04 1.83
N ILE A 217 -16.92 -8.74 1.57
CA ILE A 217 -16.67 -10.09 2.08
C ILE A 217 -15.51 -10.02 3.07
N GLY A 218 -15.74 -10.47 4.30
CA GLY A 218 -14.82 -10.24 5.41
C GLY A 218 -14.60 -8.73 5.60
N ALA A 219 -13.36 -8.28 5.43
CA ALA A 219 -13.02 -6.85 5.37
C ALA A 219 -12.75 -6.31 3.95
N VAL A 220 -12.93 -7.09 2.89
CA VAL A 220 -12.63 -6.66 1.51
C VAL A 220 -13.89 -6.18 0.79
N ASN A 221 -13.91 -4.91 0.37
CA ASN A 221 -15.02 -4.38 -0.43
C ASN A 221 -14.83 -4.71 -1.92
N LEU A 222 -15.67 -5.60 -2.46
CA LEU A 222 -15.52 -6.09 -3.84
C LEU A 222 -15.76 -5.02 -4.91
N PRO A 223 -16.77 -4.13 -4.80
CA PRO A 223 -16.96 -3.06 -5.77
C PRO A 223 -15.76 -2.12 -5.84
N ALA A 224 -15.26 -1.69 -4.67
CA ALA A 224 -14.09 -0.82 -4.60
C ALA A 224 -12.85 -1.48 -5.20
N PHE A 225 -12.61 -2.74 -4.87
CA PHE A 225 -11.55 -3.55 -5.43
C PHE A 225 -11.63 -3.63 -6.96
N ALA A 226 -12.80 -3.98 -7.52
CA ALA A 226 -13.00 -4.15 -8.95
C ALA A 226 -12.80 -2.83 -9.72
N VAL A 227 -13.40 -1.75 -9.24
CA VAL A 227 -13.27 -0.41 -9.85
C VAL A 227 -11.83 0.07 -9.81
N VAL A 228 -11.16 -0.03 -8.65
CA VAL A 228 -9.77 0.40 -8.53
C VAL A 228 -8.86 -0.42 -9.41
N ILE A 229 -9.06 -1.74 -9.53
CA ILE A 229 -8.28 -2.55 -10.47
C ILE A 229 -8.52 -2.10 -11.90
N ALA A 230 -9.77 -1.96 -12.33
CA ALA A 230 -10.08 -1.53 -13.69
C ALA A 230 -9.39 -0.19 -14.00
N MET A 231 -9.53 0.79 -13.10
CA MET A 231 -8.94 2.11 -13.30
C MET A 231 -7.42 2.11 -13.20
N THR A 232 -6.82 1.39 -12.26
CA THR A 232 -5.35 1.30 -12.14
C THR A 232 -4.74 0.61 -13.34
N LEU A 233 -5.37 -0.45 -13.89
CA LEU A 233 -4.89 -1.10 -15.10
C LEU A 233 -4.91 -0.19 -16.32
N ILE A 234 -5.93 0.67 -16.43
CA ILE A 234 -6.03 1.67 -17.50
C ILE A 234 -4.99 2.78 -17.28
N THR A 235 -4.88 3.31 -16.07
CA THR A 235 -4.15 4.57 -15.80
C THR A 235 -2.67 4.41 -15.47
N THR A 236 -2.24 3.27 -14.93
CA THR A 236 -0.84 3.00 -14.56
C THR A 236 0.14 3.17 -15.74
N PRO A 237 -0.15 2.67 -16.96
CA PRO A 237 0.73 2.90 -18.12
C PRO A 237 0.93 4.37 -18.47
N TYR A 238 -0.11 5.20 -18.30
CA TYR A 238 0.01 6.65 -18.51
C TYR A 238 0.93 7.27 -17.47
N GLY A 239 0.79 6.91 -16.20
CA GLY A 239 1.68 7.34 -15.13
C GLY A 239 3.15 6.98 -15.41
N ALA A 240 3.41 5.75 -15.86
CA ALA A 240 4.76 5.31 -16.20
C ALA A 240 5.37 6.09 -17.39
N ARG A 241 4.56 6.40 -18.42
CA ARG A 241 5.00 7.23 -19.54
C ARG A 241 5.36 8.65 -19.10
N ILE A 242 4.55 9.24 -18.23
CA ILE A 242 4.80 10.58 -17.69
C ILE A 242 6.08 10.58 -16.84
N ALA A 243 6.31 9.55 -16.02
CA ALA A 243 7.54 9.44 -15.23
C ALA A 243 8.81 9.37 -16.09
N HIS A 244 8.75 8.81 -17.29
CA HIS A 244 9.87 8.82 -18.22
C HIS A 244 10.11 10.19 -18.87
N ALA A 245 9.09 11.04 -18.93
CA ALA A 245 9.16 12.36 -19.55
C ALA A 245 9.51 13.49 -18.56
N ILE A 246 9.45 13.24 -17.24
CA ILE A 246 9.63 14.25 -16.19
C ILE A 246 10.83 13.88 -15.29
N ASN A 247 11.47 14.90 -14.74
CA ASN A 247 12.51 14.73 -13.74
C ASN A 247 11.97 14.00 -12.48
N PRO A 248 12.61 12.90 -12.02
CA PRO A 248 12.09 12.09 -10.92
C PRO A 248 12.18 12.78 -9.54
N LYS A 249 13.06 13.78 -9.39
CA LYS A 249 13.30 14.45 -8.11
C LYS A 249 12.12 15.36 -7.69
N PRO A 250 11.68 16.36 -8.49
CA PRO A 250 10.50 17.17 -8.14
C PRO A 250 9.24 16.33 -7.92
N LEU A 251 9.06 15.28 -8.73
CA LEU A 251 7.91 14.38 -8.65
C LEU A 251 7.82 13.68 -7.29
N LYS A 252 8.95 13.15 -6.79
CA LYS A 252 9.02 12.55 -5.44
C LYS A 252 8.72 13.58 -4.35
N GLN A 253 9.19 14.82 -4.51
CA GLN A 253 8.97 15.87 -3.51
C GLN A 253 7.50 16.29 -3.43
N VAL A 254 6.85 16.55 -4.57
CA VAL A 254 5.42 16.88 -4.62
C VAL A 254 4.60 15.77 -3.98
N PHE A 255 4.93 14.51 -4.28
CA PHE A 255 4.25 13.38 -3.67
C PHE A 255 4.51 13.26 -2.16
N GLY A 256 5.76 13.50 -1.73
CA GLY A 256 6.11 13.56 -0.31
C GLY A 256 5.27 14.62 0.42
N VAL A 257 5.17 15.83 -0.14
CA VAL A 257 4.32 16.91 0.42
C VAL A 257 2.85 16.51 0.46
N PHE A 258 2.31 15.92 -0.62
CA PHE A 258 0.95 15.41 -0.63
C PHE A 258 0.71 14.39 0.49
N LEU A 259 1.63 13.44 0.65
CA LEU A 259 1.55 12.41 1.67
C LEU A 259 1.63 13.01 3.09
N LEU A 260 2.47 14.04 3.30
CA LEU A 260 2.53 14.77 4.57
C LEU A 260 1.20 15.43 4.92
N LEU A 261 0.53 16.06 3.96
CA LEU A 261 -0.79 16.68 4.17
C LEU A 261 -1.85 15.63 4.54
N VAL A 262 -1.87 14.50 3.83
CA VAL A 262 -2.78 13.39 4.13
C VAL A 262 -2.51 12.81 5.51
N ALA A 263 -1.23 12.56 5.83
CA ALA A 263 -0.79 12.05 7.12
C ALA A 263 -1.19 13.00 8.27
N ALA A 264 -0.98 14.30 8.10
CA ALA A 264 -1.39 15.32 9.07
C ALA A 264 -2.91 15.33 9.29
N ASN A 265 -3.70 15.23 8.22
CA ASN A 265 -5.16 15.19 8.33
C ASN A 265 -5.66 13.90 9.00
N MET A 266 -5.05 12.75 8.71
CA MET A 266 -5.38 11.49 9.37
C MET A 266 -5.03 11.52 10.86
N LEU A 267 -3.87 12.06 11.23
CA LEU A 267 -3.48 12.26 12.63
C LEU A 267 -4.43 13.20 13.36
N ARG A 268 -4.78 14.34 12.74
CA ARG A 268 -5.75 15.29 13.30
C ARG A 268 -7.07 14.59 13.63
N LYS A 269 -7.66 13.85 12.67
CA LYS A 269 -8.90 13.10 12.91
C LYS A 269 -8.74 12.00 13.97
N ALA A 270 -7.59 11.33 14.01
CA ALA A 270 -7.35 10.30 15.03
C ALA A 270 -7.25 10.90 16.45
N LEU A 271 -6.78 12.14 16.59
CA LEU A 271 -6.60 12.81 17.89
C LEU A 271 -7.81 13.65 18.32
N MET A 272 -8.53 14.24 17.37
CA MET A 272 -9.58 15.24 17.63
C MET A 272 -11.00 14.74 17.35
N GLY A 273 -11.16 13.56 16.73
CA GLY A 273 -12.46 13.04 16.27
C GLY A 273 -12.89 13.63 14.94
#